data_AF-A0AAJ5JLL6-F1
#
_entry.id   AF-A0AAJ5JLL6-F1
#
_cell.length_a   1.000
_cell.length_b   1.000
_cell.length_c   1.000
_cell.angle_alpha   90.00
_cell.angle_beta   90.00
_cell.angle_gamma   90.00
#
_symmetry.space_group_name_H-M   'P 1'
#
loop_
_entity.id
_entity.type
_entity.pdbx_description
1 polymer ?
#
loop_
_entity_poly.entity_id
_entity_poly.type
_entity_poly.pdbx_seq_one_letter_code
_entity_poly.pdbx_strand_id
1 'polypeptide(L)'
;MLNELISSQIRIYRTARDMTLSDLSVATDIDDTYLGRIERNEINITLNTLEKIMAGLKMTPSEFFGFLDLESVDPVLSKLFREVKVSPKKTELTNIIQDIVEISKEE
;
A
#
# COMPACT_ATOMS: atom_id res chain seq x y z
N MET A 1 -8.37 -12.33 -7.15
CA MET A 1 -6.98 -12.08 -7.64
C MET A 1 -6.72 -10.58 -7.75
N LEU A 2 -5.46 -10.14 -7.65
CA LEU A 2 -4.93 -8.77 -7.47
C LEU A 2 -5.88 -7.56 -7.68
N ASN A 3 -6.63 -7.48 -8.79
CA ASN A 3 -7.62 -6.43 -9.02
C ASN A 3 -8.64 -6.31 -7.87
N GLU A 4 -9.13 -7.42 -7.32
CA GLU A 4 -10.06 -7.41 -6.17
C GLU A 4 -9.42 -6.79 -4.92
N LEU A 5 -8.13 -7.10 -4.68
CA LEU A 5 -7.38 -6.52 -3.57
C LEU A 5 -7.22 -5.02 -3.77
N ILE A 6 -6.77 -4.58 -4.95
CA ILE A 6 -6.60 -3.16 -5.29
C ILE A 6 -7.94 -2.41 -5.13
N SER A 7 -9.01 -2.93 -5.73
CA SER A 7 -10.36 -2.36 -5.66
C SER A 7 -10.86 -2.21 -4.22
N SER A 8 -10.66 -3.24 -3.40
CA SER A 8 -11.01 -3.20 -1.97
C SER A 8 -10.17 -2.19 -1.19
N GLN A 9 -8.86 -2.12 -1.47
CA GLN A 9 -7.94 -1.22 -0.77
C GLN A 9 -8.22 0.25 -1.08
N ILE A 10 -8.63 0.58 -2.31
CA ILE A 10 -9.11 1.94 -2.65
C ILE A 10 -10.23 2.35 -1.68
N ARG A 11 -11.22 1.48 -1.48
CA ARG A 11 -12.33 1.73 -0.55
C ARG A 11 -11.86 1.88 0.88
N ILE A 12 -11.02 0.96 1.35
CA ILE A 12 -10.48 0.97 2.72
C ILE A 12 -9.75 2.29 3.00
N TYR A 13 -8.83 2.68 2.12
CA TYR A 13 -8.04 3.90 2.29
C TYR A 13 -8.87 5.17 2.16
N ARG A 14 -9.90 5.18 1.29
CA ARG A 14 -10.84 6.29 1.16
C ARG A 14 -11.65 6.47 2.44
N THR A 15 -12.27 5.40 2.95
CA THR A 15 -13.11 5.48 4.16
C THR A 15 -12.31 5.75 5.42
N ALA A 16 -11.07 5.24 5.52
CA ALA A 16 -10.17 5.56 6.62
C ALA A 16 -9.76 7.04 6.69
N ARG A 17 -10.02 7.81 5.63
CA ARG A 17 -9.79 9.25 5.53
C ARG A 17 -11.09 10.05 5.62
N ASP A 18 -12.20 9.41 6.00
CA ASP A 18 -13.54 10.00 6.07
C ASP A 18 -14.01 10.62 4.73
N MET A 19 -13.47 10.15 3.60
CA MET A 19 -13.84 10.64 2.28
C MET A 19 -15.06 9.89 1.74
N THR A 20 -16.05 10.61 1.22
CA THR A 20 -17.12 10.05 0.38
C THR A 20 -16.60 9.73 -1.04
N LEU A 21 -17.39 9.02 -1.85
CA LEU A 21 -17.06 8.85 -3.28
C LEU A 21 -17.02 10.20 -4.01
N SER A 22 -17.87 11.15 -3.62
CA SER A 22 -17.86 12.51 -4.18
C SER A 22 -16.57 13.26 -3.82
N ASP A 23 -16.08 13.12 -2.59
CA ASP A 23 -14.82 13.76 -2.18
C ASP A 23 -13.62 13.19 -2.98
N LEU A 24 -13.58 11.87 -3.16
CA LEU A 24 -12.54 11.24 -3.98
C LEU A 24 -12.69 11.61 -5.46
N SER A 25 -13.92 11.73 -5.95
CA SER A 25 -14.21 12.18 -7.31
C SER A 25 -13.61 13.56 -7.57
N VAL A 26 -13.90 14.53 -6.69
CA VAL A 26 -13.32 15.88 -6.76
C VAL A 26 -11.80 15.85 -6.70
N ALA A 27 -11.22 15.01 -5.84
CA ALA A 27 -9.76 14.92 -5.67
C ALA A 27 -9.04 14.27 -6.86
N THR A 28 -9.73 13.47 -7.67
CA THR A 28 -9.12 12.66 -8.76
C THR A 28 -9.53 13.09 -10.15
N ASP A 29 -10.56 13.95 -10.28
CA ASP A 29 -11.25 14.26 -11.53
C ASP A 29 -11.78 12.99 -12.23
N ILE A 30 -12.35 12.09 -11.43
CA ILE A 30 -12.96 10.83 -11.88
C ILE A 30 -14.40 10.81 -11.37
N ASP A 31 -15.34 10.46 -12.23
CA ASP A 31 -16.76 10.33 -11.87
C ASP A 31 -16.99 9.39 -10.67
N ASP A 32 -17.86 9.81 -9.74
CA ASP A 32 -18.12 9.09 -8.49
C ASP A 32 -18.78 7.71 -8.71
N THR A 33 -19.61 7.58 -9.75
CA THR A 33 -20.21 6.32 -10.17
C THR A 33 -19.12 5.40 -10.72
N TYR A 34 -18.21 5.92 -11.53
CA TYR A 34 -17.04 5.16 -12.00
C TYR A 34 -16.17 4.68 -10.83
N LEU A 35 -15.83 5.55 -9.87
CA LEU A 35 -15.10 5.18 -8.64
C LEU A 35 -15.84 4.09 -7.84
N GLY A 36 -17.16 4.19 -7.71
CA GLY A 36 -17.96 3.17 -7.05
C GLY A 36 -17.88 1.81 -7.75
N ARG A 37 -17.88 1.77 -9.09
CA ARG A 37 -17.71 0.54 -9.87
C ARG A 37 -16.30 -0.04 -9.69
N ILE A 38 -15.28 0.80 -9.58
CA ILE A 38 -13.91 0.38 -9.25
C ILE A 38 -13.89 -0.30 -7.89
N GLU A 39 -14.42 0.33 -6.85
CA GLU A 39 -14.38 -0.23 -5.48
C GLU A 39 -15.14 -1.54 -5.32
N ARG A 40 -16.15 -1.79 -6.16
CA ARG A 40 -16.89 -3.07 -6.22
C ARG A 40 -16.25 -4.09 -7.16
N ASN A 41 -15.11 -3.76 -7.76
CA ASN A 41 -14.41 -4.60 -8.74
C ASN A 41 -15.29 -4.99 -9.95
N GLU A 42 -16.21 -4.12 -10.35
CA GLU A 42 -17.09 -4.33 -11.51
C GLU A 42 -16.41 -3.96 -12.84
N ILE A 43 -15.29 -3.24 -12.77
CA ILE A 43 -14.49 -2.82 -13.92
C ILE A 43 -13.00 -2.93 -13.62
N ASN A 44 -12.22 -3.21 -14.65
CA ASN A 44 -10.77 -3.15 -14.59
C ASN A 44 -10.31 -1.71 -14.89
N ILE A 45 -9.30 -1.26 -14.17
CA ILE A 45 -8.70 0.07 -14.35
C ILE A 45 -7.30 -0.03 -14.94
N THR A 46 -6.85 1.06 -15.57
CA THR A 46 -5.46 1.21 -15.98
C THR A 46 -4.58 1.62 -14.80
N LEU A 47 -3.26 1.44 -14.91
CA LEU A 47 -2.32 1.96 -13.92
C LEU A 47 -2.37 3.50 -13.81
N ASN A 48 -2.61 4.21 -14.91
CA ASN A 48 -2.76 5.67 -14.89
C ASN A 48 -3.99 6.10 -14.07
N THR A 49 -5.10 5.35 -14.19
CA THR A 49 -6.29 5.57 -13.35
C THR A 49 -5.97 5.30 -11.87
N LEU A 50 -5.26 4.22 -11.58
CA LEU A 50 -4.84 3.89 -10.22
C LEU A 50 -3.90 4.96 -9.64
N GLU A 51 -2.97 5.48 -10.42
CA GLU A 51 -2.07 6.57 -10.02
C GLU A 51 -2.83 7.84 -9.63
N LYS A 52 -3.83 8.25 -10.44
CA LYS A 52 -4.72 9.36 -10.08
C LYS A 52 -5.44 9.12 -8.76
N ILE A 53 -5.95 7.90 -8.56
CA ILE A 53 -6.65 7.52 -7.33
C ILE A 53 -5.71 7.59 -6.12
N MET A 54 -4.49 7.03 -6.23
CA MET A 54 -3.47 7.13 -5.18
C MET A 54 -3.13 8.58 -4.86
N ALA A 55 -2.99 9.43 -5.87
CA ALA A 55 -2.75 10.86 -5.69
C ALA A 55 -3.92 11.56 -4.97
N GLY A 56 -5.17 11.27 -5.37
CA GLY A 56 -6.37 11.80 -4.70
C GLY A 56 -6.52 11.32 -3.24
N LEU A 57 -6.06 10.11 -2.94
CA LEU A 57 -5.95 9.56 -1.58
C LEU A 57 -4.74 10.11 -0.81
N LYS A 58 -3.89 10.92 -1.44
CA LYS A 58 -2.63 11.45 -0.89
C LYS A 58 -1.70 10.33 -0.42
N MET A 59 -1.51 9.32 -1.27
CA MET A 59 -0.66 8.17 -1.00
C MET A 59 0.41 8.01 -2.06
N THR A 60 1.59 7.61 -1.62
CA THR A 60 2.63 7.08 -2.50
C THR A 60 2.30 5.64 -2.90
N PRO A 61 2.86 5.13 -4.02
CA PRO A 61 2.69 3.72 -4.39
C PRO A 61 3.12 2.75 -3.28
N SER A 62 4.21 3.05 -2.56
CA SER A 62 4.67 2.19 -1.46
C SER A 62 3.66 2.11 -0.32
N GLU A 63 3.00 3.22 0.04
CA GLU A 63 1.96 3.22 1.07
C GLU A 63 0.72 2.47 0.59
N PHE A 64 0.31 2.67 -0.68
CA PHE A 64 -0.87 2.03 -1.24
C PHE A 64 -0.67 0.52 -1.37
N PHE A 65 0.49 0.07 -1.85
CA PHE A 65 0.80 -1.35 -2.04
C PHE A 65 1.33 -2.06 -0.78
N GLY A 66 1.38 -1.38 0.37
CA GLY A 66 1.84 -1.99 1.62
C GLY A 66 1.00 -3.20 2.08
N PHE A 67 -0.20 -3.40 1.52
CA PHE A 67 -0.99 -4.62 1.76
C PHE A 67 -0.37 -5.87 1.12
N LEU A 68 0.49 -5.73 0.10
CA LEU A 68 1.18 -6.86 -0.53
C LEU A 68 2.26 -7.46 0.37
N ASP A 69 2.79 -6.68 1.32
CA ASP A 69 3.79 -7.15 2.30
C ASP A 69 3.18 -8.14 3.32
N LEU A 70 1.85 -8.26 3.37
CA LEU A 70 1.15 -9.13 4.34
C LEU A 70 1.02 -10.59 3.88
N GLU A 71 1.25 -10.89 2.59
CA GLU A 71 1.02 -12.25 2.06
C GLU A 71 2.30 -13.07 1.85
N SER A 72 3.50 -12.49 1.93
CA SER A 72 4.73 -13.17 1.47
C SER A 72 5.93 -13.11 2.40
N VAL A 73 5.87 -12.35 3.48
CA VAL A 73 6.98 -12.24 4.44
C VAL A 73 6.50 -12.81 5.76
N ASP A 74 7.21 -13.84 6.24
CA ASP A 74 7.06 -14.41 7.58
C ASP A 74 6.56 -13.32 8.55
N PRO A 75 5.42 -13.50 9.25
CA PRO A 75 4.85 -12.48 10.13
C PRO A 75 5.85 -11.90 11.12
N VAL A 76 6.85 -12.69 11.53
CA VAL A 76 7.96 -12.25 12.38
C VAL A 76 8.86 -11.26 11.64
N LEU A 77 9.25 -11.56 10.40
CA LEU A 77 10.06 -10.66 9.56
C LEU A 77 9.30 -9.36 9.26
N SER A 78 8.01 -9.42 8.95
CA SER A 78 7.19 -8.22 8.69
C SER A 78 7.09 -7.33 9.94
N LYS A 79 6.89 -7.93 11.10
CA LYS A 79 6.91 -7.20 12.39
C LYS A 79 8.29 -6.59 12.65
N LEU A 80 9.36 -7.34 12.42
CA LEU A 80 10.74 -6.87 12.59
C LEU A 80 11.04 -5.67 11.68
N PHE A 81 10.74 -5.77 10.38
CA PHE A 81 10.95 -4.67 9.44
C PHE A 81 10.20 -3.40 9.87
N ARG A 82 8.95 -3.55 10.32
CA ARG A 82 8.17 -2.42 10.84
C ARG A 82 8.81 -1.78 12.07
N GLU A 83 9.25 -2.58 13.04
CA GLU A 83 9.92 -2.10 14.26
C GLU A 83 11.26 -1.42 13.98
N VAL A 84 12.07 -1.98 13.07
CA VAL A 84 13.32 -1.37 12.62
C VAL A 84 13.06 -0.03 11.93
N LYS A 85 12.04 0.06 11.07
CA LYS A 85 11.71 1.27 10.31
C LYS A 85 11.35 2.47 11.21
N VAL A 86 10.66 2.24 12.33
CA VAL A 86 10.22 3.30 13.26
C VAL A 86 11.24 3.61 14.37
N SER A 87 12.30 2.81 14.50
CA SER A 87 13.29 2.97 15.56
C SER A 87 14.16 4.22 15.34
N PRO A 88 14.47 5.00 16.41
CA PRO A 88 15.44 6.09 16.31
C PRO A 88 16.85 5.58 15.98
N LYS A 89 17.13 4.30 16.19
CA LYS A 89 18.40 3.63 15.86
C LYS A 89 18.36 2.85 14.55
N LYS A 90 17.42 3.16 13.63
CA LYS A 90 17.22 2.40 12.39
C LYS A 90 18.51 2.07 11.64
N THR A 91 19.44 3.03 11.51
CA THR A 91 20.69 2.85 10.77
C THR A 91 21.60 1.81 11.42
N GLU A 92 21.75 1.86 12.75
CA GLU A 92 22.55 0.90 13.50
C GLU A 92 21.94 -0.51 13.40
N LEU A 93 20.61 -0.62 13.55
CA LEU A 93 19.89 -1.88 13.43
C LEU A 93 19.98 -2.48 12.02
N THR A 94 19.86 -1.66 10.98
CA THR A 94 20.00 -2.11 9.59
C THR A 94 21.39 -2.66 9.32
N ASN A 95 22.46 -2.00 9.83
CA ASN A 95 23.82 -2.50 9.67
C ASN A 95 24.02 -3.87 10.35
N ILE A 96 23.55 -4.03 11.59
CA ILE A 96 23.63 -5.31 12.30
C ILE A 96 22.89 -6.42 11.55
N ILE A 97 21.69 -6.14 11.05
CA ILE A 97 20.91 -7.11 10.25
C ILE A 97 21.68 -7.47 8.98
N GLN A 98 22.34 -6.50 8.36
CA GLN A 98 23.14 -6.73 7.16
C GLN A 98 24.34 -7.63 7.45
N ASP A 99 25.04 -7.42 8.56
CA ASP A 99 26.15 -8.29 9.00
C ASP A 99 25.67 -9.73 9.21
N ILE A 100 24.50 -9.94 9.86
CA ILE A 100 23.92 -11.27 10.07
C ILE A 100 23.61 -11.96 8.72
N VAL A 101 23.07 -11.22 7.76
CA VAL A 101 22.76 -11.75 6.43
C VAL A 101 24.04 -12.07 5.66
N GLU A 102 25.10 -11.28 5.80
CA GLU A 102 26.40 -11.57 5.19
C GLU A 102 27.02 -12.86 5.73
N ILE A 103 26.98 -13.08 7.05
CA ILE A 103 27.42 -14.34 7.67
C ILE A 103 26.68 -15.55 7.06
N SER A 104 25.37 -15.43 6.81
CA SER A 104 24.57 -16.52 6.24
C SER A 104 24.90 -16.88 4.79
N LYS A 105 25.69 -16.04 4.09
CA LYS A 105 26.13 -16.29 2.71
C LYS A 105 27.50 -16.95 2.60
N GLU A 106 28.21 -17.11 3.71
CA GLU A 106 29.54 -17.74 3.75
C GLU A 106 29.50 -19.28 3.77
N GLU A 107 28.34 -19.89 3.47
CA GLU A 107 28.17 -21.34 3.24
C GLU A 107 27.87 -21.69 1.77
#